data_AF-A0A9P1ILS3-F1
#
_entry.id   AF-A0A9P1ILS3-F1
#
_cell.length_a   1.000
_cell.length_b   1.000
_cell.length_c   1.000
_cell.angle_alpha   90.00
_cell.angle_beta   90.00
_cell.angle_gamma   90.00
#
_symmetry.space_group_name_H-M   'P 1'
#
loop_
_entity.id
_entity.type
_entity.pdbx_description
1 polymer ?
#
loop_
_entity_poly.entity_id
_entity_poly.type
_entity_poly.pdbx_seq_one_letter_code
_entity_poly.pdbx_strand_id
1 'polypeptide(L)'
;MKIFVFFTVLFWVTVENAGALKYRRLVNKWSHSDCVRPWQISMMTKPTLRVPARPIECNPDEEKDENCPAGRNSICQYSLKTLRYICCEDKKDAEIPTCPKYHETLLLTCGGISAAGQCPRGFRCLSSVQDDTVKLCCKPNRTLTYKEPESTFRENRIVPRLLPISPAHELTASFQGEKITMGQLFDAQNLEQLSEPPVMSSAVELHDEKLYTIILVDSTSKTVSWMVANIAAFDGQLEIHRRTKSAVTYQAPDVEDQPAGIHTMVLALFQQSDTWSQRDLSRIAADDEFSLATWISANSEIIEPQPIAATFYGFSTKKDDRRFL
;
A
#
# COMPACT_ATOMS: atom_id res chain seq x y z
N MET A 1 61.78 -7.66 15.87
CA MET A 1 60.54 -8.41 15.61
C MET A 1 59.63 -8.35 16.83
N LYS A 2 58.84 -7.27 16.99
CA LYS A 2 57.82 -7.09 18.04
C LYS A 2 56.72 -6.15 17.50
N ILE A 3 56.01 -6.61 16.48
CA ILE A 3 54.81 -5.94 15.94
C ILE A 3 53.87 -7.04 15.47
N PHE A 4 53.24 -7.78 16.38
CA PHE A 4 52.20 -8.76 15.97
C PHE A 4 51.16 -9.09 17.04
N VAL A 5 51.05 -8.30 18.12
CA VAL A 5 50.11 -8.59 19.22
C VAL A 5 49.08 -7.47 19.45
N PHE A 6 49.21 -6.32 18.80
CA PHE A 6 48.28 -5.18 19.00
C PHE A 6 47.05 -5.17 18.08
N PHE A 7 47.03 -5.94 16.98
CA PHE A 7 45.92 -5.91 16.02
C PHE A 7 44.78 -6.90 16.32
N THR A 8 45.04 -7.97 17.07
CA THR A 8 44.02 -8.99 17.39
C THR A 8 43.11 -8.57 18.55
N VAL A 9 43.58 -7.74 19.47
CA VAL A 9 42.77 -7.28 20.62
C VAL A 9 41.84 -6.12 20.23
N LEU A 10 42.25 -5.23 19.31
CA LEU A 10 41.39 -4.14 18.85
C LEU A 10 40.23 -4.60 17.95
N PHE A 11 40.39 -5.72 17.23
CA PHE A 11 39.33 -6.26 16.37
C PHE A 11 38.25 -7.02 17.17
N TRP A 12 38.61 -7.64 18.29
CA TRP A 12 37.63 -8.32 19.14
C TRP A 12 36.75 -7.35 19.95
N VAL A 13 37.32 -6.24 20.46
CA VAL A 13 36.56 -5.25 21.26
C VAL A 13 35.62 -4.38 20.41
N THR A 14 35.86 -4.28 19.09
CA THR A 14 35.00 -3.51 18.17
C THR A 14 33.88 -4.34 17.54
N VAL A 15 34.05 -5.66 17.39
CA VAL A 15 33.02 -6.56 16.84
C VAL A 15 31.95 -6.91 17.88
N GLU A 16 32.29 -7.06 19.17
CA GLU A 16 31.30 -7.29 20.23
C GLU A 16 30.40 -6.06 20.48
N ASN A 17 30.92 -4.84 20.30
CA ASN A 17 30.14 -3.62 20.50
C ASN A 17 29.19 -3.30 19.34
N ALA A 18 29.53 -3.64 18.09
CA ALA A 18 28.65 -3.40 16.94
C ALA A 18 27.41 -4.33 16.94
N GLY A 19 27.58 -5.58 17.37
CA GLY A 19 26.49 -6.52 17.60
C GLY A 19 25.59 -6.07 18.75
N ALA A 20 26.17 -5.69 19.89
CA ALA A 20 25.43 -5.22 21.05
C ALA A 20 24.66 -3.91 20.79
N LEU A 21 25.19 -2.96 20.01
CA LEU A 21 24.51 -1.70 19.65
C LEU A 21 23.33 -1.91 18.67
N LYS A 22 23.40 -2.89 17.76
CA LYS A 22 22.25 -3.28 16.92
C LYS A 22 21.17 -3.99 17.74
N TYR A 23 21.56 -4.89 18.65
CA TYR A 23 20.64 -5.54 19.58
C TYR A 23 19.98 -4.54 20.54
N ARG A 24 20.74 -3.58 21.11
CA ARG A 24 20.18 -2.52 21.98
C ARG A 24 19.17 -1.64 21.25
N ARG A 25 19.42 -1.25 20.00
CA ARG A 25 18.48 -0.42 19.21
C ARG A 25 17.20 -1.16 18.80
N LEU A 26 17.25 -2.49 18.62
CA LEU A 26 16.10 -3.30 18.23
C LEU A 26 15.27 -3.78 19.43
N VAL A 27 15.93 -4.16 20.53
CA VAL A 27 15.25 -4.43 21.82
C VAL A 27 14.56 -3.16 22.32
N ASN A 28 15.17 -1.97 22.17
CA ASN A 28 14.53 -0.69 22.52
C ASN A 28 13.28 -0.35 21.69
N LYS A 29 13.06 -0.95 20.51
CA LYS A 29 11.84 -0.71 19.73
C LYS A 29 10.66 -1.58 20.17
N TRP A 30 10.91 -2.79 20.69
CA TRP A 30 9.86 -3.72 21.16
C TRP A 30 9.69 -3.68 22.69
N SER A 31 10.71 -3.28 23.46
CA SER A 31 10.64 -3.11 24.92
C SER A 31 9.85 -1.86 25.37
N HIS A 32 9.24 -1.13 24.43
CA HIS A 32 8.43 0.06 24.70
C HIS A 32 6.95 -0.11 24.37
N SER A 33 6.55 -1.15 23.63
CA SER A 33 5.14 -1.44 23.38
C SER A 33 4.61 -2.43 24.40
N ASP A 34 3.45 -2.12 24.96
CA ASP A 34 2.80 -2.99 25.92
C ASP A 34 2.22 -4.25 25.23
N CYS A 35 1.80 -4.13 23.97
CA CYS A 35 1.23 -5.21 23.15
C CYS A 35 2.28 -5.92 22.28
N VAL A 36 2.06 -7.22 22.04
CA VAL A 36 2.96 -8.09 21.25
C VAL A 36 2.77 -7.88 19.75
N ARG A 37 1.53 -7.59 19.32
CA ARG A 37 1.19 -7.36 17.90
C ARG A 37 1.45 -5.90 17.52
N PRO A 38 2.19 -5.61 16.43
CA PRO A 38 2.61 -4.24 16.10
C PRO A 38 1.47 -3.30 15.68
N TRP A 39 0.34 -3.84 15.21
CA TRP A 39 -0.86 -3.07 14.86
C TRP A 39 -1.80 -2.78 16.04
N GLN A 40 -1.44 -3.24 17.25
CA GLN A 40 -2.25 -3.07 18.45
C GLN A 40 -1.66 -2.05 19.41
N ILE A 41 -2.51 -1.53 20.29
CA ILE A 41 -2.18 -0.61 21.38
C ILE A 41 -2.78 -1.12 22.68
N SER A 42 -2.14 -0.79 23.81
CA SER A 42 -2.68 -1.10 25.13
C SER A 42 -3.94 -0.28 25.35
N MET A 43 -4.99 -0.95 25.79
CA MET A 43 -6.18 -0.29 26.30
C MET A 43 -5.83 0.33 27.65
N MET A 44 -6.05 1.64 27.79
CA MET A 44 -5.64 2.39 28.97
C MET A 44 -6.84 2.69 29.87
N THR A 45 -6.64 2.61 31.18
CA THR A 45 -7.60 3.08 32.17
C THR A 45 -7.79 4.59 32.04
N LYS A 46 -9.00 5.10 32.34
CA LYS A 46 -9.25 6.54 32.42
C LYS A 46 -8.34 7.17 33.50
N PRO A 47 -7.54 8.20 33.18
CA PRO A 47 -6.72 8.88 34.18
C PRO A 47 -7.62 9.58 35.20
N THR A 48 -7.15 9.65 36.45
CA THR A 48 -7.81 10.40 37.53
C THR A 48 -6.85 11.43 38.10
N LEU A 49 -7.36 12.37 38.90
CA LEU A 49 -6.53 13.40 39.56
C LEU A 49 -5.42 12.82 40.46
N ARG A 50 -5.55 11.56 40.89
CA ARG A 50 -4.59 10.89 41.79
C ARG A 50 -3.76 9.81 41.10
N VAL A 51 -4.21 9.28 39.96
CA VAL A 51 -3.61 8.11 39.31
C VAL A 51 -3.55 8.32 37.80
N PRO A 52 -2.36 8.25 37.17
CA PRO A 52 -2.23 8.36 35.72
C PRO A 52 -2.87 7.16 35.02
N ALA A 53 -3.10 7.30 33.72
CA ALA A 53 -3.59 6.20 32.89
C ALA A 53 -2.57 5.04 32.88
N ARG A 54 -3.05 3.82 33.07
CA ARG A 54 -2.26 2.58 33.05
C ARG A 54 -2.93 1.54 32.16
N PRO A 55 -2.20 0.55 31.61
CA PRO A 55 -2.81 -0.53 30.86
C PRO A 55 -3.86 -1.27 31.69
N ILE A 56 -4.96 -1.67 31.06
CA ILE A 56 -5.99 -2.51 31.68
C ILE A 56 -5.44 -3.93 31.76
N GLU A 57 -5.41 -4.48 32.98
CA GLU A 57 -4.96 -5.85 33.23
C GLU A 57 -6.08 -6.85 32.95
N CYS A 58 -5.71 -8.05 32.52
CA CYS A 58 -6.63 -9.14 32.19
C CYS A 58 -6.09 -10.48 32.66
N ASN A 59 -6.91 -11.53 32.63
CA ASN A 59 -6.52 -12.89 32.99
C ASN A 59 -6.87 -13.84 31.84
N PRO A 60 -5.91 -14.59 31.24
CA PRO A 60 -6.21 -15.47 30.11
C PRO A 60 -7.05 -16.71 30.49
N ASP A 61 -7.08 -17.09 31.76
CA ASP A 61 -7.69 -18.34 32.23
C ASP A 61 -9.16 -18.19 32.65
N GLU A 62 -9.73 -16.99 32.59
CA GLU A 62 -11.13 -16.75 32.92
C GLU A 62 -12.02 -16.96 31.69
N GLU A 63 -12.77 -18.07 31.70
CA GLU A 63 -13.60 -18.60 30.61
C GLU A 63 -14.87 -17.76 30.27
N LYS A 64 -15.08 -16.61 30.92
CA LYS A 64 -16.27 -15.77 30.73
C LYS A 64 -15.92 -14.33 30.41
N ASP A 65 -15.98 -13.98 29.13
CA ASP A 65 -16.45 -12.72 28.50
C ASP A 65 -16.16 -11.33 29.10
N GLU A 66 -15.28 -11.17 30.09
CA GLU A 66 -14.91 -9.85 30.66
C GLU A 66 -13.40 -9.61 30.69
N ASN A 67 -12.60 -10.40 29.97
CA ASN A 67 -11.14 -10.26 30.03
C ASN A 67 -10.66 -8.91 29.53
N CYS A 68 -11.36 -8.29 28.57
CA CYS A 68 -11.06 -6.94 28.12
C CYS A 68 -12.33 -6.14 27.83
N PRO A 69 -12.31 -4.81 28.05
CA PRO A 69 -13.43 -3.96 27.66
C PRO A 69 -13.70 -4.08 26.16
N ALA A 70 -14.95 -3.87 25.75
CA ALA A 70 -15.34 -3.85 24.34
C ALA A 70 -14.52 -2.80 23.57
N GLY A 71 -13.62 -3.28 22.72
CA GLY A 71 -12.76 -2.50 21.83
C GLY A 71 -12.68 -3.13 20.45
N ARG A 72 -11.86 -2.58 19.55
CA ARG A 72 -11.65 -3.18 18.22
C ARG A 72 -10.80 -4.46 18.36
N ASN A 73 -11.44 -5.62 18.27
CA ASN A 73 -10.82 -6.94 18.43
C ASN A 73 -9.93 -7.03 19.69
N SER A 74 -10.49 -6.59 20.83
CA SER A 74 -9.77 -6.57 22.11
C SER A 74 -9.35 -7.98 22.53
N ILE A 75 -8.06 -8.17 22.81
CA ILE A 75 -7.51 -9.45 23.25
C ILE A 75 -6.57 -9.26 24.45
N CYS A 76 -6.60 -10.24 25.34
CA CYS A 76 -5.70 -10.33 26.47
C CYS A 76 -4.34 -10.88 26.01
N GLN A 77 -3.25 -10.16 26.29
CA GLN A 77 -1.88 -10.54 25.92
C GLN A 77 -0.91 -10.36 27.08
N TYR A 78 0.10 -11.22 27.17
CA TYR A 78 1.19 -11.03 28.10
C TYR A 78 2.15 -9.94 27.60
N SER A 79 2.26 -8.85 28.35
CA SER A 79 3.19 -7.77 28.05
C SER A 79 4.59 -8.05 28.60
N LEU A 80 5.59 -8.04 27.73
CA LEU A 80 6.99 -8.14 28.14
C LEU A 80 7.51 -6.86 28.82
N LYS A 81 6.81 -5.73 28.66
CA LYS A 81 7.18 -4.45 29.24
C LYS A 81 6.66 -4.28 30.66
N THR A 82 5.41 -4.65 30.92
CA THR A 82 4.80 -4.54 32.25
C THR A 82 4.85 -5.85 33.04
N LEU A 83 5.25 -6.96 32.41
CA LEU A 83 5.27 -8.31 32.99
C LEU A 83 3.89 -8.74 33.54
N ARG A 84 2.82 -8.28 32.88
CA ARG A 84 1.42 -8.55 33.24
C ARG A 84 0.62 -8.88 31.99
N TYR A 85 -0.46 -9.63 32.16
CA TYR A 85 -1.49 -9.77 31.14
C TYR A 85 -2.29 -8.48 31.05
N ILE A 86 -2.39 -7.93 29.85
CA ILE A 86 -3.07 -6.67 29.59
C ILE A 86 -3.97 -6.75 28.35
N CYS A 87 -4.90 -5.82 28.28
CA CYS A 87 -5.79 -5.68 27.14
C CYS A 87 -5.16 -4.87 26.02
N CYS A 88 -5.20 -5.45 24.83
CA CYS A 88 -4.72 -4.85 23.60
C CYS A 88 -5.85 -4.77 22.59
N GLU A 89 -6.01 -3.62 21.94
CA GLU A 89 -6.97 -3.42 20.84
C GLU A 89 -6.25 -2.99 19.56
N ASP A 90 -6.89 -3.23 18.42
CA ASP A 90 -6.39 -2.77 17.13
C ASP A 90 -6.41 -1.24 17.04
N LYS A 91 -5.32 -0.64 16.56
CA LYS A 91 -5.25 0.82 16.34
C LYS A 91 -6.37 1.24 15.38
N LYS A 92 -6.93 2.44 15.62
CA LYS A 92 -8.00 2.97 14.77
C LYS A 92 -7.60 3.14 13.30
N ASP A 93 -6.32 3.43 13.08
CA ASP A 93 -5.75 3.75 11.77
C ASP A 93 -4.83 2.65 11.23
N ALA A 94 -4.74 1.49 11.91
CA ALA A 94 -3.94 0.37 11.41
C ALA A 94 -4.82 -0.61 10.65
N GLU A 95 -4.41 -0.92 9.41
CA GLU A 95 -4.92 -2.09 8.72
C GLU A 95 -4.37 -3.35 9.37
N ILE A 96 -5.25 -4.33 9.61
CA ILE A 96 -4.84 -5.63 10.12
C ILE A 96 -3.98 -6.30 9.06
N PRO A 97 -2.75 -6.74 9.39
CA PRO A 97 -1.86 -7.32 8.40
C PRO A 97 -2.42 -8.65 7.89
N THR A 98 -2.33 -8.85 6.58
CA THR A 98 -2.84 -10.04 5.90
C THR A 98 -1.75 -10.74 5.10
N CYS A 99 -1.85 -12.05 5.02
CA CYS A 99 -1.02 -12.85 4.14
C CYS A 99 -1.26 -12.51 2.66
N PRO A 100 -0.29 -12.82 1.78
CA PRO A 100 -0.46 -12.69 0.33
C PRO A 100 -1.63 -13.51 -0.21
N LYS A 101 -2.13 -13.18 -1.40
CA LYS A 101 -3.12 -13.98 -2.13
C LYS A 101 -2.86 -15.48 -2.07
N TYR A 102 -3.97 -16.21 -2.06
CA TYR A 102 -4.03 -17.67 -1.94
C TYR A 102 -3.44 -18.20 -0.63
N HIS A 103 -3.39 -17.37 0.41
CA HIS A 103 -3.03 -17.80 1.75
C HIS A 103 -4.07 -17.36 2.79
N GLU A 104 -4.46 -18.29 3.64
CA GLU A 104 -5.19 -17.99 4.86
C GLU A 104 -4.26 -17.29 5.85
N THR A 105 -4.75 -16.20 6.45
CA THR A 105 -4.00 -15.44 7.44
C THR A 105 -4.26 -15.99 8.83
N LEU A 106 -3.23 -16.57 9.46
CA LEU A 106 -3.20 -16.72 10.91
C LEU A 106 -2.55 -15.45 11.46
N LEU A 107 -3.27 -14.70 12.30
CA LEU A 107 -2.80 -13.47 12.96
C LEU A 107 -1.75 -13.75 14.07
N LEU A 108 -0.82 -14.65 13.76
CA LEU A 108 0.33 -15.04 14.54
C LEU A 108 1.58 -14.56 13.80
N THR A 109 2.39 -13.75 14.47
CA THR A 109 3.63 -13.25 13.92
C THR A 109 4.73 -14.31 13.92
N CYS A 110 5.66 -14.24 12.99
CA CYS A 110 6.75 -15.22 12.83
C CYS A 110 8.07 -14.56 12.42
N GLY A 111 9.19 -15.31 12.47
CA GLY A 111 10.49 -14.83 11.98
C GLY A 111 11.28 -13.91 12.93
N GLY A 112 10.91 -13.85 14.22
CA GLY A 112 11.73 -13.23 15.28
C GLY A 112 12.82 -14.18 15.82
N ILE A 113 13.83 -13.61 16.51
CA ILE A 113 15.03 -14.33 17.00
C ILE A 113 14.72 -15.32 18.14
N SER A 114 13.59 -15.19 18.84
CA SER A 114 13.18 -16.20 19.82
C SER A 114 12.53 -17.39 19.12
N ALA A 115 12.99 -18.58 19.47
CA ALA A 115 12.57 -19.89 18.95
C ALA A 115 11.08 -20.27 19.14
N ALA A 116 10.19 -19.29 19.40
CA ALA A 116 8.74 -19.43 19.47
C ALA A 116 8.02 -19.06 18.16
N GLY A 117 8.72 -18.50 17.16
CA GLY A 117 8.16 -18.03 15.89
C GLY A 117 8.08 -19.07 14.77
N GLN A 118 7.89 -20.36 15.08
CA GLN A 118 7.62 -21.37 14.06
C GLN A 118 6.12 -21.44 13.81
N CYS A 119 5.73 -21.25 12.55
CA CYS A 119 4.34 -21.38 12.17
C CYS A 119 3.86 -22.83 12.39
N PRO A 120 2.59 -23.03 12.79
CA PRO A 120 2.01 -24.37 12.93
C PRO A 120 2.17 -25.19 11.63
N ARG A 121 2.11 -26.52 11.74
CA ARG A 121 2.23 -27.39 10.56
C ARG A 121 1.22 -26.97 9.47
N GLY A 122 1.71 -26.83 8.24
CA GLY A 122 0.93 -26.38 7.09
C GLY A 122 0.93 -24.86 6.86
N PHE A 123 1.43 -24.07 7.82
CA PHE A 123 1.62 -22.63 7.67
C PHE A 123 3.08 -22.31 7.34
N ARG A 124 3.30 -21.27 6.54
CA ARG A 124 4.60 -20.71 6.17
C ARG A 124 4.71 -19.29 6.70
N CYS A 125 5.91 -18.90 7.10
CA CYS A 125 6.16 -17.52 7.52
C CYS A 125 6.34 -16.62 6.30
N LEU A 126 5.37 -15.76 6.01
CA LEU A 126 5.42 -14.83 4.87
C LEU A 126 5.28 -13.38 5.36
N SER A 127 5.83 -12.44 4.61
CA SER A 127 5.60 -11.01 4.88
C SER A 127 4.14 -10.64 4.63
N SER A 128 3.63 -9.74 5.46
CA SER A 128 2.31 -9.15 5.29
C SER A 128 2.28 -8.28 4.05
N VAL A 129 1.14 -8.26 3.39
CA VAL A 129 0.90 -7.44 2.19
C VAL A 129 1.07 -5.93 2.49
N GLN A 130 0.54 -5.47 3.61
CA GLN A 130 0.54 -4.06 4.00
C GLN A 130 1.89 -3.58 4.54
N ASP A 131 2.72 -4.47 5.10
CA ASP A 131 3.99 -4.12 5.74
C ASP A 131 4.98 -5.29 5.70
N ASP A 132 6.05 -5.15 4.93
CA ASP A 132 7.06 -6.19 4.73
C ASP A 132 7.86 -6.52 5.99
N THR A 133 7.86 -5.60 6.97
CA THR A 133 8.50 -5.78 8.27
C THR A 133 7.70 -6.68 9.21
N VAL A 134 6.40 -6.83 8.96
CA VAL A 134 5.52 -7.74 9.69
C VAL A 134 5.47 -9.06 8.93
N LYS A 135 5.85 -10.15 9.60
CA LYS A 135 5.71 -11.50 9.04
C LYS A 135 4.66 -12.28 9.80
N LEU A 136 3.81 -12.98 9.07
CA LEU A 136 2.66 -13.74 9.57
C LEU A 136 2.74 -15.20 9.14
N CYS A 137 2.05 -16.05 9.91
CA CYS A 137 1.85 -17.43 9.54
C CYS A 137 0.72 -17.58 8.52
N CYS A 138 1.07 -18.06 7.34
CA CYS A 138 0.22 -18.08 6.16
C CYS A 138 0.06 -19.51 5.65
N LYS A 139 -1.16 -20.01 5.54
CA LYS A 139 -1.41 -21.36 5.00
C LYS A 139 -1.91 -21.25 3.56
N PRO A 140 -1.26 -21.92 2.58
CA PRO A 140 -1.76 -21.92 1.22
C PRO A 140 -3.19 -22.44 1.18
N ASN A 141 -4.09 -21.62 0.64
CA ASN A 141 -5.45 -21.99 0.33
C ASN A 141 -5.81 -21.47 -1.07
N ARG A 142 -5.83 -22.40 -2.04
CA ARG A 142 -6.17 -22.12 -3.43
C ARG A 142 -7.68 -22.02 -3.70
N THR A 143 -8.52 -22.34 -2.72
CA THR A 143 -9.98 -22.19 -2.83
C THR A 143 -10.45 -20.80 -2.42
N LEU A 144 -9.56 -19.93 -1.92
CA LEU A 144 -9.88 -18.55 -1.63
C LEU A 144 -10.17 -17.81 -2.93
N THR A 145 -11.41 -17.33 -3.07
CA THR A 145 -11.82 -16.45 -4.16
C THR A 145 -11.56 -15.01 -3.75
N TYR A 146 -10.85 -14.28 -4.60
CA TYR A 146 -10.55 -12.87 -4.41
C TYR A 146 -11.36 -12.05 -5.41
N LYS A 147 -11.90 -10.92 -4.96
CA LYS A 147 -12.46 -9.93 -5.87
C LYS A 147 -11.30 -9.20 -6.54
N GLU A 148 -11.20 -9.35 -7.86
CA GLU A 148 -10.34 -8.52 -8.71
C GLU A 148 -11.18 -7.40 -9.32
N PRO A 149 -10.60 -6.20 -9.53
CA PRO A 149 -9.20 -5.83 -9.28
C PRO A 149 -8.88 -5.45 -7.81
N GLU A 150 -9.88 -5.47 -6.92
CA GLU A 150 -9.76 -4.96 -5.54
C GLU A 150 -8.54 -5.51 -4.79
N SER A 151 -8.38 -6.82 -4.84
CA SER A 151 -7.32 -7.50 -4.13
C SER A 151 -5.94 -7.10 -4.65
N THR A 152 -5.77 -6.94 -5.97
CA THR A 152 -4.52 -6.47 -6.58
C THR A 152 -4.17 -5.03 -6.18
N PHE A 153 -5.14 -4.12 -6.16
CA PHE A 153 -4.94 -2.72 -5.77
C PHE A 153 -4.51 -2.57 -4.30
N ARG A 154 -5.12 -3.36 -3.41
CA ARG A 154 -4.73 -3.42 -2.00
C ARG A 154 -3.35 -4.04 -1.84
N GLU A 155 -3.06 -5.11 -2.56
CA GLU A 155 -1.77 -5.79 -2.47
C GLU A 155 -0.58 -4.92 -2.82
N ASN A 156 -0.76 -4.06 -3.82
CA ASN A 156 0.26 -3.13 -4.27
C ASN A 156 0.23 -1.79 -3.53
N ARG A 157 -0.54 -1.69 -2.44
CA ARG A 157 -0.69 -0.49 -1.60
C ARG A 157 -1.13 0.74 -2.40
N ILE A 158 -1.87 0.52 -3.51
CA ILE A 158 -2.51 1.59 -4.28
C ILE A 158 -3.75 2.07 -3.53
N VAL A 159 -4.49 1.15 -2.92
CA VAL A 159 -5.60 1.45 -1.98
C VAL A 159 -5.14 1.14 -0.56
N PRO A 160 -5.38 2.02 0.43
CA PRO A 160 -6.04 3.33 0.34
C PRO A 160 -5.09 4.50 0.01
N ARG A 161 -3.79 4.23 -0.20
CA ARG A 161 -2.74 5.27 -0.21
C ARG A 161 -2.87 6.27 -1.36
N LEU A 162 -3.18 5.79 -2.56
CA LEU A 162 -3.27 6.60 -3.79
C LEU A 162 -4.73 6.77 -4.23
N LEU A 163 -5.52 5.70 -4.10
CA LEU A 163 -6.96 5.71 -4.32
C LEU A 163 -7.67 5.41 -3.00
N PRO A 164 -8.68 6.23 -2.61
CA PRO A 164 -9.42 6.00 -1.36
C PRO A 164 -10.29 4.74 -1.44
N ILE A 165 -10.81 4.43 -2.63
CA ILE A 165 -11.70 3.30 -2.91
C ILE A 165 -11.16 2.56 -4.13
N SER A 166 -11.22 1.24 -4.09
CA SER A 166 -10.78 0.41 -5.20
C SER A 166 -11.72 0.52 -6.41
N PRO A 167 -11.20 0.48 -7.65
CA PRO A 167 -12.04 0.47 -8.84
C PRO A 167 -12.98 -0.73 -8.87
N ALA A 168 -14.16 -0.54 -9.46
CA ALA A 168 -15.12 -1.63 -9.64
C ALA A 168 -14.63 -2.67 -10.66
N HIS A 169 -13.87 -2.24 -11.67
CA HIS A 169 -13.41 -3.08 -12.78
C HIS A 169 -11.94 -2.83 -13.15
N GLU A 170 -11.31 -3.81 -13.80
CA GLU A 170 -9.96 -3.63 -14.36
C GLU A 170 -10.04 -2.82 -15.66
N LEU A 171 -9.21 -1.80 -15.79
CA LEU A 171 -9.02 -1.07 -17.04
C LEU A 171 -7.92 -1.75 -17.86
N THR A 172 -8.25 -2.22 -19.06
CA THR A 172 -7.22 -2.75 -19.96
C THR A 172 -6.56 -1.59 -20.71
N ALA A 173 -5.26 -1.42 -20.52
CA ALA A 173 -4.45 -0.44 -21.25
C ALA A 173 -3.48 -1.15 -22.19
N SER A 174 -3.28 -0.59 -23.38
CA SER A 174 -2.34 -1.10 -24.38
C SER A 174 -1.46 0.02 -24.92
N PHE A 175 -0.15 -0.20 -24.87
CA PHE A 175 0.87 0.72 -25.38
C PHE A 175 1.50 0.09 -26.63
N GLN A 176 1.54 0.82 -27.75
CA GLN A 176 2.03 0.32 -29.04
C GLN A 176 1.43 -1.04 -29.47
N GLY A 177 0.17 -1.32 -29.06
CA GLY A 177 -0.53 -2.57 -29.35
C GLY A 177 -0.28 -3.71 -28.35
N GLU A 178 0.61 -3.54 -27.37
CA GLU A 178 0.85 -4.52 -26.31
C GLU A 178 0.03 -4.21 -25.06
N LYS A 179 -0.78 -5.18 -24.61
CA LYS A 179 -1.56 -5.06 -23.38
C LYS A 179 -0.63 -5.14 -22.16
N ILE A 180 -0.77 -4.17 -21.26
CA ILE A 180 -0.05 -4.20 -19.99
C ILE A 180 -0.77 -5.06 -18.96
N THR A 181 0.00 -5.66 -18.06
CA THR A 181 -0.53 -6.34 -16.87
C THR A 181 -0.51 -5.39 -15.67
N MET A 182 -1.52 -5.45 -14.79
CA MET A 182 -1.51 -4.68 -13.54
C MET A 182 -0.24 -4.95 -12.74
N GLY A 183 0.47 -3.90 -12.34
CA GLY A 183 1.73 -3.99 -11.60
C GLY A 183 2.94 -4.36 -12.45
N GLN A 184 2.82 -4.40 -13.78
CA GLN A 184 3.97 -4.57 -14.69
C GLN A 184 5.00 -3.45 -14.46
N LEU A 185 6.28 -3.82 -14.43
CA LEU A 185 7.39 -2.88 -14.32
C LEU A 185 8.06 -2.72 -15.69
N PHE A 186 8.10 -1.49 -16.19
CA PHE A 186 8.90 -1.10 -17.35
C PHE A 186 10.26 -0.60 -16.88
N ASP A 187 11.33 -1.18 -17.36
CA ASP A 187 12.67 -0.67 -17.10
C ASP A 187 13.13 0.27 -18.22
N ALA A 188 14.32 0.82 -18.06
CA ALA A 188 14.92 1.73 -19.03
C ALA A 188 14.99 1.17 -20.48
N GLN A 189 14.93 -0.15 -20.67
CA GLN A 189 14.99 -0.76 -22.01
C GLN A 189 13.66 -0.68 -22.75
N ASN A 190 12.55 -0.61 -22.00
CA ASN A 190 11.20 -0.68 -22.55
C ASN A 190 10.41 0.63 -22.39
N LEU A 191 11.03 1.71 -21.90
CA LEU A 191 10.37 3.02 -21.73
C LEU A 191 9.85 3.58 -23.05
N GLU A 192 10.50 3.30 -24.17
CA GLU A 192 10.04 3.75 -25.49
C GLU A 192 8.63 3.23 -25.83
N GLN A 193 8.21 2.10 -25.26
CA GLN A 193 6.84 1.58 -25.41
C GLN A 193 5.81 2.57 -24.86
N LEU A 194 6.17 3.38 -23.86
CA LEU A 194 5.31 4.35 -23.19
C LEU A 194 5.34 5.74 -23.83
N SER A 195 5.93 5.88 -25.02
CA SER A 195 6.09 7.16 -25.72
C SER A 195 4.78 7.82 -26.17
N GLU A 196 3.74 7.02 -26.41
CA GLU A 196 2.41 7.47 -26.82
C GLU A 196 1.35 7.13 -25.75
N PRO A 197 0.24 7.89 -25.67
CA PRO A 197 -0.84 7.59 -24.74
C PRO A 197 -1.42 6.18 -25.00
N PRO A 198 -1.82 5.46 -23.95
CA PRO A 198 -2.34 4.11 -24.11
C PRO A 198 -3.71 4.11 -24.77
N VAL A 199 -3.96 3.07 -25.57
CA VAL A 199 -5.32 2.71 -25.98
C VAL A 199 -5.97 1.97 -24.81
N MET A 200 -7.15 2.42 -24.39
CA MET A 200 -7.86 1.84 -23.26
C MET A 200 -9.11 1.11 -23.72
N SER A 201 -9.42 0.03 -23.03
CA SER A 201 -10.71 -0.65 -23.10
C SER A 201 -11.13 -1.05 -21.70
N SER A 202 -12.42 -0.88 -21.41
CA SER A 202 -13.04 -1.38 -20.20
C SER A 202 -13.93 -2.56 -20.58
N ALA A 203 -14.00 -3.58 -19.74
CA ALA A 203 -14.99 -4.65 -19.89
C ALA A 203 -16.40 -4.21 -19.44
N VAL A 204 -16.55 -2.94 -19.03
CA VAL A 204 -17.79 -2.33 -18.57
C VAL A 204 -18.49 -1.66 -19.74
N GLU A 205 -19.77 -1.94 -19.90
CA GLU A 205 -20.65 -1.21 -20.79
C GLU A 205 -20.84 0.21 -20.26
N LEU A 206 -20.31 1.19 -20.97
CA LEU A 206 -20.45 2.59 -20.62
C LEU A 206 -21.80 3.12 -21.11
N HIS A 207 -22.44 3.95 -20.32
CA HIS A 207 -23.70 4.59 -20.68
C HIS A 207 -23.46 5.80 -21.59
N ASP A 208 -24.16 5.86 -22.73
CA ASP A 208 -23.98 6.89 -23.77
C ASP A 208 -24.40 8.30 -23.30
N GLU A 209 -25.36 8.39 -22.37
CA GLU A 209 -25.81 9.66 -21.76
C GLU A 209 -24.91 10.17 -20.63
N LYS A 210 -23.81 9.48 -20.33
CA LYS A 210 -22.87 9.85 -19.26
C LYS A 210 -21.58 10.42 -19.84
N LEU A 211 -20.92 11.20 -19.01
CA LEU A 211 -19.59 11.73 -19.28
C LEU A 211 -18.56 11.04 -18.41
N TYR A 212 -17.33 10.97 -18.91
CA TYR A 212 -16.24 10.27 -18.26
C TYR A 212 -14.97 11.10 -18.23
N THR A 213 -14.17 10.85 -17.20
CA THR A 213 -12.85 11.44 -17.02
C THR A 213 -11.80 10.33 -16.92
N ILE A 214 -10.74 10.46 -17.72
CA ILE A 214 -9.53 9.65 -17.63
C ILE A 214 -8.43 10.49 -17.03
N ILE A 215 -7.71 9.91 -16.08
CA ILE A 215 -6.52 10.52 -15.49
C ILE A 215 -5.40 9.49 -15.33
N LEU A 216 -4.21 9.88 -15.74
CA LEU A 216 -2.94 9.18 -15.49
C LEU A 216 -2.11 10.03 -14.54
N VAL A 217 -1.72 9.44 -13.43
CA VAL A 217 -0.97 10.12 -12.37
C VAL A 217 0.29 9.35 -12.07
N ASP A 218 1.41 10.07 -12.00
CA ASP A 218 2.62 9.56 -11.34
C ASP A 218 2.54 9.87 -9.86
N SER A 219 2.27 8.84 -9.07
CA SER A 219 2.17 8.99 -7.61
C SER A 219 3.52 9.20 -6.91
N THR A 220 4.62 8.89 -7.59
CA THR A 220 5.97 9.05 -7.05
C THR A 220 6.45 10.50 -7.20
N SER A 221 6.27 11.09 -8.38
CA SER A 221 6.58 12.51 -8.61
C SER A 221 5.44 13.46 -8.19
N LYS A 222 4.26 12.92 -7.87
CA LYS A 222 3.04 13.70 -7.55
C LYS A 222 2.62 14.62 -8.69
N THR A 223 2.58 14.08 -9.91
CA THR A 223 2.21 14.85 -11.11
C THR A 223 1.10 14.17 -11.91
N VAL A 224 0.34 14.96 -12.66
CA VAL A 224 -0.64 14.43 -13.62
C VAL A 224 0.04 14.33 -14.98
N SER A 225 0.27 13.11 -15.45
CA SER A 225 0.94 12.86 -16.74
C SER A 225 -0.02 12.92 -17.91
N TRP A 226 -1.32 12.66 -17.69
CA TRP A 226 -2.34 12.78 -18.73
C TRP A 226 -3.72 12.95 -18.12
N MET A 227 -4.54 13.82 -18.70
CA MET A 227 -5.93 13.93 -18.28
C MET A 227 -6.84 14.33 -19.44
N VAL A 228 -7.93 13.61 -19.60
CA VAL A 228 -8.99 13.90 -20.57
C VAL A 228 -10.33 13.82 -19.84
N ALA A 229 -11.15 14.85 -20.00
CA ALA A 229 -12.42 14.99 -19.30
C ALA A 229 -13.56 15.28 -20.28
N ASN A 230 -14.79 15.17 -19.80
CA ASN A 230 -16.01 15.36 -20.59
C ASN A 230 -16.06 14.43 -21.81
N ILE A 231 -15.58 13.19 -21.65
CA ILE A 231 -15.60 12.19 -22.71
C ILE A 231 -16.98 11.55 -22.76
N ALA A 232 -17.63 11.56 -23.92
CA ALA A 232 -18.86 10.80 -24.12
C ALA A 232 -18.54 9.33 -24.41
N ALA A 233 -19.46 8.44 -24.05
CA ALA A 233 -19.48 7.08 -24.57
C ALA A 233 -20.40 7.00 -25.79
N PHE A 234 -20.08 6.11 -26.72
CA PHE A 234 -20.93 5.76 -27.85
C PHE A 234 -20.87 4.26 -28.08
N ASP A 235 -22.03 3.60 -28.19
CA ASP A 235 -22.14 2.14 -28.27
C ASP A 235 -21.34 1.42 -27.15
N GLY A 236 -21.34 2.01 -25.96
CA GLY A 236 -20.63 1.44 -24.80
C GLY A 236 -19.11 1.61 -24.79
N GLN A 237 -18.52 2.37 -25.74
CA GLN A 237 -17.07 2.63 -25.82
C GLN A 237 -16.74 4.11 -25.63
N LEU A 238 -15.56 4.40 -25.05
CA LEU A 238 -15.08 5.78 -24.90
C LEU A 238 -14.69 6.37 -26.24
N GLU A 239 -15.27 7.52 -26.58
CA GLU A 239 -14.97 8.22 -27.82
C GLU A 239 -13.81 9.22 -27.62
N ILE A 240 -12.59 8.71 -27.52
CA ILE A 240 -11.38 9.56 -27.46
C ILE A 240 -10.99 9.95 -28.90
N HIS A 241 -11.70 10.92 -29.46
CA HIS A 241 -11.34 11.50 -30.75
C HIS A 241 -9.97 12.19 -30.70
N ARG A 242 -9.28 12.25 -31.84
CA ARG A 242 -8.11 13.15 -32.04
C ARG A 242 -8.43 14.62 -31.74
N ARG A 243 -9.71 15.01 -31.71
CA ARG A 243 -10.20 16.36 -31.39
C ARG A 243 -10.59 16.54 -29.92
N THR A 244 -10.68 15.46 -29.14
CA THR A 244 -10.97 15.54 -27.71
C THR A 244 -9.76 16.19 -27.04
N LYS A 245 -9.91 17.46 -26.65
CA LYS A 245 -8.82 18.26 -26.11
C LYS A 245 -8.49 17.74 -24.72
N SER A 246 -7.28 17.23 -24.54
CA SER A 246 -6.78 16.85 -23.22
C SER A 246 -6.67 18.08 -22.32
N ALA A 247 -7.11 17.96 -21.08
CA ALA A 247 -6.92 18.98 -20.05
C ALA A 247 -5.44 19.07 -19.68
N VAL A 248 -4.78 17.91 -19.59
CA VAL A 248 -3.33 17.76 -19.48
C VAL A 248 -2.89 16.85 -20.62
N THR A 249 -2.06 17.36 -21.52
CA THR A 249 -1.49 16.58 -22.64
C THR A 249 -0.65 15.43 -22.09
N TYR A 250 -0.69 14.26 -22.76
CA TYR A 250 0.10 13.10 -22.36
C TYR A 250 1.59 13.44 -22.31
N GLN A 251 2.21 13.17 -21.16
CA GLN A 251 3.64 13.26 -20.91
C GLN A 251 4.17 11.84 -20.76
N ALA A 252 5.04 11.43 -21.68
CA ALA A 252 5.72 10.15 -21.59
C ALA A 252 6.72 10.17 -20.41
N PRO A 253 6.96 9.02 -19.76
CA PRO A 253 8.00 8.90 -18.75
C PRO A 253 9.37 9.39 -19.28
N ASP A 254 10.06 10.23 -18.52
CA ASP A 254 11.40 10.73 -18.86
C ASP A 254 12.47 9.94 -18.09
N VAL A 255 13.61 9.72 -18.74
CA VAL A 255 14.80 9.09 -18.13
C VAL A 255 15.41 10.01 -17.05
N GLU A 256 15.16 11.32 -17.15
CA GLU A 256 15.61 12.32 -16.18
C GLU A 256 14.61 12.56 -15.03
N ASP A 257 13.48 11.83 -14.99
CA ASP A 257 12.43 12.02 -14.00
C ASP A 257 12.95 11.91 -12.56
N GLN A 258 12.51 12.84 -11.72
CA GLN A 258 12.76 12.85 -10.29
C GLN A 258 11.47 12.63 -9.50
N PRO A 259 11.51 11.92 -8.36
CA PRO A 259 12.70 11.36 -7.71
C PRO A 259 13.17 10.04 -8.36
N ALA A 260 14.49 9.85 -8.48
CA ALA A 260 15.05 8.63 -9.06
C ALA A 260 14.59 7.36 -8.32
N GLY A 261 14.04 6.39 -9.05
CA GLY A 261 13.55 5.15 -8.44
C GLY A 261 12.55 4.39 -9.32
N ILE A 262 11.63 3.69 -8.66
CA ILE A 262 10.44 3.12 -9.32
C ILE A 262 9.32 4.14 -9.17
N HIS A 263 8.83 4.63 -10.30
CA HIS A 263 7.65 5.48 -10.38
C HIS A 263 6.42 4.59 -10.48
N THR A 264 5.36 4.93 -9.75
CA THR A 264 4.11 4.17 -9.76
C THR A 264 3.03 4.99 -10.45
N MET A 265 2.65 4.53 -11.64
CA MET A 265 1.66 5.15 -12.51
C MET A 265 0.29 4.56 -12.25
N VAL A 266 -0.72 5.40 -12.02
CA VAL A 266 -2.11 4.98 -11.84
C VAL A 266 -2.95 5.59 -12.95
N LEU A 267 -3.59 4.74 -13.76
CA LEU A 267 -4.52 5.13 -14.82
C LEU A 267 -5.94 4.78 -14.37
N ALA A 268 -6.80 5.80 -14.24
CA ALA A 268 -8.14 5.63 -13.71
C ALA A 268 -9.19 6.28 -14.61
N LEU A 269 -10.35 5.62 -14.71
CA LEU A 269 -11.56 6.06 -15.40
C LEU A 269 -12.66 6.33 -14.37
N PHE A 270 -13.19 7.54 -14.38
CA PHE A 270 -14.26 8.01 -13.50
C PHE A 270 -15.52 8.34 -14.29
N GLN A 271 -16.67 8.03 -13.70
CA GLN A 271 -17.95 8.58 -14.14
C GLN A 271 -18.07 10.01 -13.64
N GLN A 272 -18.60 10.89 -14.48
CA GLN A 272 -18.93 12.25 -14.11
C GLN A 272 -20.39 12.37 -13.66
N SER A 273 -20.57 13.03 -12.53
CA SER A 273 -21.85 13.54 -12.06
C SER A 273 -22.20 14.88 -12.72
N ASP A 274 -21.18 15.66 -13.08
CA ASP A 274 -21.33 16.95 -13.76
C ASP A 274 -20.19 17.20 -14.78
N THR A 275 -20.34 18.21 -15.61
CA THR A 275 -19.35 18.64 -16.60
C THR A 275 -18.20 19.41 -15.95
N TRP A 276 -16.97 19.13 -16.39
CA TRP A 276 -15.81 19.92 -16.01
C TRP A 276 -15.83 21.29 -16.71
N SER A 277 -15.68 22.36 -15.94
CA SER A 277 -15.47 23.70 -16.50
C SER A 277 -14.01 23.89 -16.94
N GLN A 278 -13.78 24.78 -17.91
CA GLN A 278 -12.42 25.12 -18.36
C GLN A 278 -11.55 25.69 -17.23
N ARG A 279 -12.15 26.39 -16.27
CA ARG A 279 -11.45 26.95 -15.11
C ARG A 279 -10.94 25.86 -14.17
N ASP A 280 -11.71 24.79 -13.99
CA ASP A 280 -11.33 23.68 -13.13
C ASP A 280 -10.20 22.89 -13.78
N LEU A 281 -10.33 22.59 -15.08
CA LEU A 281 -9.30 21.89 -15.84
C LEU A 281 -7.97 22.64 -15.90
N SER A 282 -7.98 23.97 -16.02
CA SER A 282 -6.74 24.75 -16.10
C SER A 282 -5.95 24.79 -14.79
N ARG A 283 -6.56 24.44 -13.65
CA ARG A 283 -5.88 24.41 -12.34
C ARG A 283 -5.09 23.13 -12.12
N ILE A 284 -5.44 22.06 -12.82
CA ILE A 284 -4.87 20.72 -12.59
C ILE A 284 -3.40 20.68 -13.03
N ALA A 285 -3.05 21.37 -14.12
CA ALA A 285 -1.68 21.44 -14.61
C ALA A 285 -0.76 22.37 -13.78
N ALA A 286 -1.30 23.09 -12.79
CA ALA A 286 -0.57 24.09 -12.00
C ALA A 286 -0.20 23.61 -10.59
N ASP A 287 -0.51 22.36 -10.25
CA ASP A 287 -0.27 21.81 -8.92
C ASP A 287 1.02 20.98 -8.90
N ASP A 288 2.06 21.53 -8.27
CA ASP A 288 3.39 20.91 -8.16
C ASP A 288 3.42 19.74 -7.16
N GLU A 289 2.34 19.51 -6.39
CA GLU A 289 2.20 18.38 -5.46
C GLU A 289 0.85 17.66 -5.57
N PHE A 290 0.53 17.17 -6.77
CA PHE A 290 -0.74 16.50 -7.02
C PHE A 290 -0.90 15.20 -6.20
N SER A 291 -2.00 15.10 -5.47
CA SER A 291 -2.41 13.86 -4.78
C SER A 291 -3.80 13.44 -5.24
N LEU A 292 -3.87 12.25 -5.87
CA LEU A 292 -5.08 11.73 -6.49
C LEU A 292 -6.23 11.57 -5.47
N ALA A 293 -5.97 11.08 -4.26
CA ALA A 293 -7.00 10.92 -3.22
C ALA A 293 -7.62 12.26 -2.77
N THR A 294 -6.80 13.31 -2.60
CA THR A 294 -7.27 14.67 -2.28
C THR A 294 -8.00 15.30 -3.45
N TRP A 295 -7.52 15.08 -4.68
CA TRP A 295 -8.19 15.57 -5.89
C TRP A 295 -9.57 14.93 -6.05
N ILE A 296 -9.71 13.61 -5.85
CA ILE A 296 -11.01 12.93 -5.86
C ILE A 296 -11.95 13.54 -4.81
N SER A 297 -11.46 13.72 -3.59
CA SER A 297 -12.26 14.26 -2.49
C SER A 297 -12.73 15.69 -2.77
N ALA A 298 -11.85 16.54 -3.30
CA ALA A 298 -12.13 17.94 -3.62
C ALA A 298 -13.09 18.13 -4.79
N ASN A 299 -13.22 17.13 -5.68
CA ASN A 299 -14.05 17.20 -6.89
C ASN A 299 -15.20 16.19 -6.88
N SER A 300 -15.62 15.72 -5.70
CA SER A 300 -16.70 14.74 -5.54
C SER A 300 -18.09 15.19 -6.03
N GLU A 301 -18.26 16.50 -6.27
CA GLU A 301 -19.46 17.04 -6.93
C GLU A 301 -19.45 16.81 -8.45
N ILE A 302 -18.27 16.70 -9.07
CA ILE A 302 -18.09 16.56 -10.53
C ILE A 302 -17.88 15.10 -10.92
N ILE A 303 -17.12 14.34 -10.13
CA ILE A 303 -16.81 12.93 -10.38
C ILE A 303 -17.29 12.03 -9.25
N GLU A 304 -17.66 10.81 -9.59
CA GLU A 304 -17.93 9.79 -8.58
C GLU A 304 -16.64 9.39 -7.85
N PRO A 305 -16.62 9.32 -6.50
CA PRO A 305 -15.39 9.03 -5.76
C PRO A 305 -14.78 7.65 -6.04
N GLN A 306 -15.59 6.68 -6.42
CA GLN A 306 -15.12 5.35 -6.81
C GLN A 306 -14.82 5.34 -8.32
N PRO A 307 -13.59 4.98 -8.75
CA PRO A 307 -13.32 4.79 -10.18
C PRO A 307 -14.15 3.63 -10.73
N ILE A 308 -14.69 3.78 -11.94
CA ILE A 308 -15.38 2.69 -12.64
C ILE A 308 -14.37 1.59 -12.95
N ALA A 309 -13.25 1.99 -13.53
CA ALA A 309 -12.17 1.09 -13.88
C ALA A 309 -10.82 1.76 -13.66
N ALA A 310 -9.81 0.99 -13.26
CA ALA A 310 -8.45 1.49 -13.21
C ALA A 310 -7.42 0.37 -13.43
N THR A 311 -6.19 0.78 -13.73
CA THR A 311 -5.01 -0.08 -13.77
C THR A 311 -3.81 0.71 -13.27
N PHE A 312 -2.69 0.03 -13.03
CA PHE A 312 -1.45 0.67 -12.61
C PHE A 312 -0.24 -0.11 -13.13
N TYR A 313 0.86 0.60 -13.31
CA TYR A 313 2.15 0.02 -13.72
C TYR A 313 3.29 0.79 -13.05
N GLY A 314 4.45 0.16 -12.96
CA GLY A 314 5.67 0.80 -12.54
C GLY A 314 6.55 1.14 -13.73
N PHE A 315 7.33 2.21 -13.64
CA PHE A 315 8.49 2.38 -14.51
C PHE A 315 9.74 2.73 -13.72
N SER A 316 10.91 2.40 -14.24
CA SER A 316 12.19 2.83 -13.67
C SER A 316 13.15 3.28 -14.75
N THR A 317 13.83 4.39 -14.47
CA THR A 317 14.90 4.96 -15.31
C THR A 317 16.22 4.18 -15.17
N LYS A 318 16.28 3.23 -14.23
CA LYS A 318 17.39 2.28 -14.11
C LYS A 318 17.03 0.96 -14.76
N LYS A 319 18.01 0.33 -15.39
CA LYS A 319 17.90 -1.05 -15.86
C LYS A 319 17.67 -1.97 -14.67
N ASP A 320 16.67 -2.84 -14.74
CA ASP A 320 16.44 -3.83 -13.69
C ASP A 320 17.40 -5.01 -13.88
N ASP A 321 18.53 -4.98 -13.19
CA ASP A 321 19.52 -6.07 -13.23
C ASP A 321 19.11 -7.28 -12.37
N ARG A 322 17.90 -7.29 -11.79
CA ARG A 322 17.35 -8.46 -11.10
C ARG A 322 17.06 -9.56 -12.12
N ARG A 323 18.06 -10.38 -12.43
CA ARG A 323 17.82 -11.70 -13.01
C ARG A 323 16.89 -12.45 -12.07
N PHE A 324 15.71 -12.84 -12.56
CA PHE A 324 14.81 -13.76 -11.89
C PHE A 324 15.63 -14.95 -11.36
N LEU A 325 15.76 -15.05 -10.04
CA LEU A 325 16.34 -16.17 -9.31
C LEU A 325 15.23 -17.09 -8.84
#